data_AF-A0A3C0KXL9-F1
#
_entry.id   AF-A0A3C0KXL9-F1
#
_cell.length_a   1.000
_cell.length_b   1.000
_cell.length_c   1.000
_cell.angle_alpha   90.00
_cell.angle_beta   90.00
_cell.angle_gamma   90.00
#
_symmetry.space_group_name_H-M   'P 1'
#
loop_
_entity.id
_entity.type
_entity.pdbx_description
1 polymer ?
#
loop_
_entity_poly.entity_id
_entity_poly.type
_entity_poly.pdbx_seq_one_letter_code
_entity_poly.pdbx_strand_id
1 'polypeptide(L)'
;MKFGQKATAPNPVVEHTPTPSNSAVVAIFCIKLDPARLVPFAALKATAGQCFGKLTELQPGDYEVHFQQADPAQKGLEFFEAMHTQLAAVPGLNIRMAYGIDQAEASEGLGKRVKYLASLSRGMLVLDEQTKTQLAHISHPAFETAPLSSSFASDLVLHTLTMNAAGQSV
;
A
#
# COMPACT_ATOMS: atom_id res chain seq x y z
N MET A 1 13.23 -65.51 -25.16
CA MET A 1 12.92 -64.18 -25.71
C MET A 1 11.96 -63.47 -24.77
N LYS A 2 12.27 -62.22 -24.41
CA LYS A 2 11.56 -61.36 -23.44
C LYS A 2 10.40 -60.63 -24.14
N PHE A 3 9.23 -60.51 -23.52
CA PHE A 3 8.37 -59.33 -23.63
C PHE A 3 7.52 -59.16 -22.37
N GLY A 4 7.54 -57.95 -21.82
CA GLY A 4 6.84 -57.55 -20.60
C GLY A 4 7.36 -56.20 -20.12
N GLN A 5 7.31 -55.19 -21.00
CA GLN A 5 7.64 -53.80 -20.65
C GLN A 5 6.56 -53.26 -19.72
N LYS A 6 6.97 -52.92 -18.50
CA LYS A 6 6.16 -52.19 -17.52
C LYS A 6 6.21 -50.71 -17.92
N ALA A 7 5.07 -50.14 -18.30
CA ALA A 7 4.96 -48.73 -18.63
C ALA A 7 5.23 -47.88 -17.38
N THR A 8 6.26 -47.05 -17.43
CA THR A 8 6.55 -46.02 -16.42
C THR A 8 5.60 -44.86 -16.63
N ALA A 9 4.74 -44.58 -15.65
CA ALA A 9 3.91 -43.38 -15.64
C ALA A 9 4.81 -42.13 -15.58
N PRO A 10 4.43 -41.02 -16.26
CA PRO A 10 5.21 -39.79 -16.18
C PRO A 10 5.10 -39.20 -14.78
N ASN A 11 6.25 -38.82 -14.20
CA ASN A 11 6.28 -38.04 -12.96
C ASN A 11 5.44 -36.75 -13.14
N PRO A 12 4.59 -36.39 -12.18
CA PRO A 12 3.97 -35.07 -12.21
C PRO A 12 5.11 -34.08 -11.98
N VAL A 13 5.40 -33.27 -13.00
CA VAL A 13 6.16 -32.04 -12.82
C VAL A 13 5.26 -31.16 -11.97
N VAL A 14 5.47 -31.20 -10.65
CA VAL A 14 4.90 -30.21 -9.75
C VAL A 14 5.57 -28.90 -10.15
N GLU A 15 4.85 -28.12 -10.94
CA GLU A 15 5.17 -26.73 -11.21
C GLU A 15 5.22 -26.04 -9.85
N HIS A 16 6.43 -25.90 -9.31
CA HIS A 16 6.68 -25.10 -8.12
C HIS A 16 6.37 -23.66 -8.48
N THR A 17 5.09 -23.28 -8.35
CA THR A 17 4.73 -21.87 -8.18
C THR A 17 5.48 -21.44 -6.92
N PRO A 18 6.45 -20.52 -7.00
CA PRO A 18 7.17 -20.10 -5.80
C PRO A 18 6.15 -19.57 -4.82
N THR A 19 6.05 -20.17 -3.64
CA THR A 19 5.30 -19.58 -2.54
C THR A 19 5.89 -18.18 -2.33
N PRO A 20 5.10 -17.09 -2.40
CA PRO A 20 5.65 -15.76 -2.25
C PRO A 20 6.33 -15.67 -0.89
N SER A 21 7.66 -15.51 -0.90
CA SER A 21 8.46 -15.37 0.31
C SER A 21 8.05 -14.09 1.03
N ASN A 22 7.88 -14.19 2.36
CA ASN A 22 7.64 -13.00 3.18
C ASN A 22 8.84 -12.06 3.06
N SER A 23 8.55 -10.77 2.92
CA SER A 23 9.55 -9.72 2.90
C SER A 23 10.11 -9.46 4.29
N ALA A 24 11.38 -9.05 4.37
CA ALA A 24 12.00 -8.61 5.63
C ALA A 24 11.38 -7.29 6.15
N VAL A 25 10.85 -6.49 5.23
CA VAL A 25 10.09 -5.28 5.53
C VAL A 25 8.60 -5.50 5.34
N VAL A 26 7.79 -4.73 6.05
CA VAL A 26 6.34 -4.64 5.89
C VAL A 26 5.96 -3.20 5.60
N ALA A 27 4.90 -3.02 4.83
CA ALA A 27 4.33 -1.71 4.58
C ALA A 27 2.85 -1.66 4.95
N ILE A 28 2.42 -0.57 5.57
CA ILE A 28 1.04 -0.37 6.02
C ILE A 28 0.52 0.94 5.47
N PHE A 29 -0.63 0.89 4.80
CA PHE A 29 -1.47 2.04 4.52
C PHE A 29 -2.56 2.16 5.58
N CYS A 30 -2.78 3.36 6.10
CA CYS A 30 -4.01 3.70 6.83
C CYS A 30 -4.82 4.69 6.00
N ILE A 31 -6.11 4.40 5.81
CA ILE A 31 -7.01 5.14 4.92
C ILE A 31 -8.27 5.48 5.72
N LYS A 32 -8.50 6.78 5.90
CA LYS A 32 -9.68 7.34 6.55
C LYS A 32 -10.52 8.07 5.49
N LEU A 33 -11.73 7.58 5.27
CA LEU A 33 -12.66 8.04 4.24
C LEU A 33 -13.98 8.45 4.88
N ASP A 34 -14.34 9.72 4.74
CA ASP A 34 -15.54 10.29 5.33
C ASP A 34 -16.32 11.10 4.28
N PRO A 35 -17.65 10.94 4.16
CA PRO A 35 -18.51 10.01 4.89
C PRO A 35 -18.43 8.56 4.39
N ALA A 36 -18.53 7.61 5.33
CA ALA A 36 -18.40 6.16 5.05
C ALA A 36 -19.34 5.64 3.95
N ARG A 37 -20.54 6.22 3.81
CA ARG A 37 -21.53 5.83 2.79
C ARG A 37 -21.06 6.05 1.33
N LEU A 38 -20.06 6.91 1.13
CA LEU A 38 -19.50 7.22 -0.19
C LEU A 38 -18.29 6.34 -0.53
N VAL A 39 -17.88 5.44 0.37
CA VAL A 39 -16.67 4.65 0.18
C VAL A 39 -16.86 3.59 -0.91
N PRO A 40 -16.02 3.57 -1.96
CA PRO A 40 -16.05 2.53 -2.99
C PRO A 40 -15.34 1.26 -2.49
N PHE A 41 -15.89 0.61 -1.45
CA PHE A 41 -15.22 -0.48 -0.73
C PHE A 41 -14.81 -1.67 -1.61
N ALA A 42 -15.67 -2.05 -2.56
CA ALA A 42 -15.36 -3.14 -3.49
C ALA A 42 -14.14 -2.82 -4.37
N ALA A 43 -14.03 -1.58 -4.86
CA ALA A 43 -12.90 -1.14 -5.66
C ALA A 43 -11.63 -1.05 -4.80
N LEU A 44 -11.74 -0.50 -3.58
CA LEU A 44 -10.63 -0.46 -2.61
C LEU A 44 -10.04 -1.84 -2.34
N LYS A 45 -10.91 -2.85 -2.11
CA LYS A 45 -10.50 -4.24 -1.89
C LYS A 45 -9.87 -4.87 -3.13
N ALA A 46 -10.43 -4.62 -4.30
CA ALA A 46 -9.91 -5.14 -5.56
C ALA A 46 -8.52 -4.58 -5.87
N THR A 47 -8.33 -3.26 -5.76
CA THR A 47 -7.04 -2.60 -5.99
C THR A 47 -5.99 -3.07 -4.99
N ALA A 48 -6.35 -3.20 -3.70
CA ALA A 48 -5.43 -3.77 -2.70
C ALA A 48 -4.97 -5.18 -3.09
N GLY A 49 -5.90 -6.05 -3.49
CA GLY A 49 -5.58 -7.41 -3.93
C GLY A 49 -4.69 -7.46 -5.18
N GLN A 50 -4.90 -6.58 -6.15
CA GLN A 50 -4.07 -6.48 -7.37
C GLN A 50 -2.62 -6.08 -7.04
N CYS A 51 -2.44 -5.26 -5.99
CA CYS A 51 -1.13 -4.86 -5.49
C CYS A 51 -0.59 -5.81 -4.41
N PHE A 52 -1.11 -7.04 -4.28
CA PHE A 52 -0.71 -8.02 -3.26
C PHE A 52 -0.87 -7.53 -1.80
N GLY A 53 -1.71 -6.53 -1.59
CA GLY A 53 -2.06 -5.99 -0.28
C GLY A 53 -3.28 -6.69 0.32
N LYS A 54 -3.28 -6.82 1.64
CA LYS A 54 -4.43 -7.31 2.41
C LYS A 54 -5.18 -6.14 3.05
N LEU A 55 -6.35 -5.80 2.51
CA LEU A 55 -7.26 -4.81 3.09
C LEU A 55 -7.99 -5.38 4.32
N THR A 56 -7.98 -4.63 5.42
CA THR A 56 -8.76 -4.86 6.63
C THR A 56 -9.63 -3.63 6.90
N GLU A 57 -10.93 -3.83 7.10
CA GLU A 57 -11.84 -2.79 7.60
C GLU A 57 -11.82 -2.82 9.13
N LEU A 58 -11.46 -1.69 9.74
CA LEU A 58 -11.47 -1.55 11.19
C LEU A 58 -12.86 -1.11 11.68
N GLN A 59 -13.47 -0.19 10.93
CA GLN A 59 -14.83 0.30 11.07
C GLN A 59 -15.23 1.02 9.77
N PRO A 60 -16.52 1.31 9.54
CA PRO A 60 -16.94 2.01 8.33
C PRO A 60 -16.19 3.33 8.13
N GLY A 61 -15.44 3.43 7.03
CA GLY A 61 -14.62 4.60 6.72
C GLY A 61 -13.18 4.58 7.27
N ASP A 62 -12.76 3.53 7.97
CA ASP A 62 -11.40 3.37 8.51
C ASP A 62 -10.81 2.01 8.11
N TYR A 63 -9.75 2.05 7.31
CA TYR A 63 -9.19 0.87 6.66
C TYR A 63 -7.67 0.82 6.81
N GLU A 64 -7.14 -0.41 6.80
CA GLU A 64 -5.71 -0.67 6.66
C GLU A 64 -5.42 -1.59 5.49
N VAL A 65 -4.33 -1.35 4.79
CA VAL A 65 -3.78 -2.30 3.80
C VAL A 65 -2.38 -2.70 4.23
N HIS A 66 -2.15 -4.00 4.35
CA HIS A 66 -0.87 -4.58 4.74
C HIS A 66 -0.19 -5.22 3.54
N PHE A 67 1.06 -4.84 3.29
CA PHE A 67 1.91 -5.41 2.24
C PHE A 67 3.08 -6.14 2.92
N GLN A 68 3.12 -7.46 2.76
CA GLN A 68 4.10 -8.34 3.43
C GLN A 68 4.86 -9.23 2.43
N GLN A 69 4.51 -9.12 1.15
CA GLN A 69 5.00 -9.94 0.06
C GLN A 69 5.39 -9.02 -1.10
N ALA A 70 6.26 -9.52 -2.00
CA ALA A 70 6.54 -8.92 -3.30
C ALA A 70 6.83 -7.39 -3.26
N ASP A 71 8.03 -6.98 -2.84
CA ASP A 71 8.46 -5.59 -2.69
C ASP A 71 7.36 -4.65 -2.12
N PRO A 72 7.13 -4.70 -0.79
CA PRO A 72 6.09 -3.92 -0.14
C PRO A 72 6.14 -2.43 -0.44
N ALA A 73 7.35 -1.86 -0.61
CA ALA A 73 7.55 -0.45 -0.87
C ALA A 73 6.97 -0.06 -2.25
N GLN A 74 7.36 -0.80 -3.28
CA GLN A 74 6.86 -0.65 -4.65
C GLN A 74 5.34 -0.86 -4.71
N LYS A 75 4.84 -1.94 -4.11
CA LYS A 75 3.41 -2.28 -4.16
C LYS A 75 2.51 -1.32 -3.42
N GLY A 76 2.98 -0.73 -2.32
CA GLY A 76 2.26 0.35 -1.66
C GLY A 76 2.14 1.60 -2.54
N LEU A 77 3.17 1.94 -3.31
CA LEU A 77 3.11 3.08 -4.24
C LEU A 77 2.18 2.82 -5.44
N GLU A 78 2.24 1.63 -6.04
CA GLU A 78 1.30 1.21 -7.10
C GLU A 78 -0.16 1.28 -6.59
N PHE A 79 -0.40 0.82 -5.36
CA PHE A 79 -1.70 0.91 -4.72
C PHE A 79 -2.17 2.36 -4.53
N PHE A 80 -1.28 3.25 -4.07
CA PHE A 80 -1.59 4.67 -3.89
C PHE A 80 -1.98 5.35 -5.21
N GLU A 81 -1.21 5.12 -6.27
CA GLU A 81 -1.48 5.69 -7.59
C GLU A 81 -2.85 5.26 -8.12
N ALA A 82 -3.16 3.96 -8.06
CA ALA A 82 -4.43 3.41 -8.51
C ALA A 82 -5.61 3.92 -7.67
N MET A 83 -5.46 3.97 -6.35
CA MET A 83 -6.54 4.38 -5.45
C MET A 83 -6.78 5.89 -5.43
N HIS A 84 -5.73 6.72 -5.49
CA HIS A 84 -5.87 8.17 -5.46
C HIS A 84 -6.77 8.66 -6.59
N THR A 85 -6.61 8.12 -7.80
CA THR A 85 -7.44 8.42 -8.96
C THR A 85 -8.91 8.04 -8.73
N GLN A 86 -9.16 6.86 -8.16
CA GLN A 86 -10.52 6.37 -7.89
C GLN A 86 -11.22 7.16 -6.79
N LEU A 87 -10.51 7.50 -5.71
CA LEU A 87 -11.08 8.25 -4.58
C LEU A 87 -11.32 9.71 -4.93
N ALA A 88 -10.41 10.35 -5.68
CA ALA A 88 -10.56 11.73 -6.14
C ALA A 88 -11.79 11.91 -7.06
N ALA A 89 -12.24 10.84 -7.71
CA ALA A 89 -13.44 10.84 -8.55
C ALA A 89 -14.76 10.79 -7.76
N VAL A 90 -14.74 10.66 -6.42
CA VAL A 90 -15.93 10.59 -5.57
C VAL A 90 -16.23 11.97 -4.94
N PRO A 91 -17.24 12.72 -5.43
CA PRO A 91 -17.52 14.05 -4.91
C PRO A 91 -17.96 14.03 -3.44
N GLY A 92 -17.40 14.94 -2.64
CA GLY A 92 -17.75 15.05 -1.21
C GLY A 92 -17.10 14.01 -0.30
N LEU A 93 -16.19 13.17 -0.82
CA LEU A 93 -15.38 12.26 -0.02
C LEU A 93 -14.14 12.99 0.49
N ASN A 94 -14.02 13.10 1.81
CA ASN A 94 -12.82 13.52 2.50
C ASN A 94 -11.86 12.32 2.63
N ILE A 95 -10.66 12.49 2.10
CA ILE A 95 -9.65 11.45 2.00
C ILE A 95 -8.49 11.81 2.92
N ARG A 96 -8.14 10.90 3.81
CA ARG A 96 -6.98 11.04 4.70
C ARG A 96 -6.17 9.76 4.68
N MET A 97 -4.92 9.87 4.28
CA MET A 97 -4.06 8.71 4.06
C MET A 97 -2.69 8.91 4.67
N ALA A 98 -2.13 7.82 5.19
CA ALA A 98 -0.72 7.75 5.50
C ALA A 98 -0.16 6.38 5.12
N TYR A 99 1.14 6.36 4.87
CA TYR A 99 1.87 5.18 4.51
C TYR A 99 3.15 5.09 5.31
N GLY A 100 3.49 3.88 5.75
CA GLY A 100 4.71 3.62 6.47
C GLY A 100 5.34 2.28 6.09
N ILE A 101 6.67 2.24 6.09
CA ILE A 101 7.46 1.03 5.85
C ILE A 101 8.39 0.82 7.04
N ASP A 102 8.45 -0.40 7.56
CA ASP A 102 9.36 -0.76 8.65
C ASP A 102 9.77 -2.24 8.56
N GLN A 103 10.65 -2.67 9.45
CA GLN A 103 10.96 -4.09 9.60
C GLN A 103 9.72 -4.89 10.03
N ALA A 104 9.63 -6.15 9.60
CA ALA A 104 8.46 -7.00 9.88
C ALA A 104 8.16 -7.13 11.38
N GLU A 105 9.19 -7.15 12.23
CA GLU A 105 9.05 -7.28 13.68
C GLU A 105 8.44 -6.03 14.33
N ALA A 106 8.53 -4.87 13.66
CA ALA A 106 7.98 -3.59 14.13
C ALA A 106 6.54 -3.34 13.67
N SER A 107 5.89 -4.31 13.01
CA SER A 107 4.55 -4.22 12.43
C SER A 107 3.49 -3.59 13.35
N GLU A 108 3.46 -3.96 14.63
CA GLU A 108 2.46 -3.44 15.57
C GLU A 108 2.68 -1.94 15.86
N GLY A 109 3.94 -1.55 16.07
CA GLY A 109 4.32 -0.15 16.28
C GLY A 109 4.07 0.69 15.04
N LEU A 110 4.36 0.13 13.86
CA LEU A 110 4.11 0.75 12.57
C LEU A 110 2.61 1.04 12.39
N GLY A 111 1.72 0.09 12.67
CA GLY A 111 0.26 0.31 12.56
C GLY A 111 -0.24 1.49 13.40
N LYS A 112 0.21 1.61 14.66
CA LYS A 112 -0.13 2.74 15.54
C LYS A 112 0.39 4.06 14.97
N ARG A 113 1.64 4.09 14.49
CA ARG A 113 2.27 5.27 13.91
C ARG A 113 1.52 5.74 12.66
N VAL A 114 1.26 4.84 11.71
CA VAL A 114 0.60 5.20 10.44
C VAL A 114 -0.84 5.66 10.66
N LYS A 115 -1.59 5.07 11.61
CA LYS A 115 -2.93 5.57 11.99
C LYS A 115 -2.93 7.01 12.50
N TYR A 116 -1.92 7.36 13.30
CA TYR A 116 -1.73 8.71 13.79
C TYR A 116 -1.39 9.66 12.65
N LEU A 117 -0.44 9.30 11.78
CA LEU A 117 -0.10 10.09 10.60
C LEU A 117 -1.31 10.36 9.68
N ALA A 118 -2.16 9.36 9.46
CA ALA A 118 -3.37 9.52 8.65
C ALA A 118 -4.33 10.55 9.26
N SER A 119 -4.35 10.73 10.59
CA SER A 119 -5.18 11.77 11.22
C SER A 119 -4.70 13.20 10.93
N LEU A 120 -3.41 13.36 10.60
CA LEU A 120 -2.78 14.64 10.25
C LEU A 120 -2.92 14.96 8.75
N SER A 121 -3.29 13.98 7.93
CA SER A 121 -3.49 14.15 6.49
C SER A 121 -4.58 15.18 6.17
N ARG A 122 -4.34 15.95 5.12
CA ARG A 122 -5.26 16.97 4.56
C ARG A 122 -5.56 16.71 3.09
N GLY A 123 -5.78 15.45 2.71
CA GLY A 123 -6.00 15.03 1.31
C GLY A 123 -4.77 14.39 0.66
N MET A 124 -3.56 14.68 1.15
CA MET A 124 -2.32 14.11 0.62
C MET A 124 -1.87 12.88 1.43
N LEU A 125 -1.08 12.02 0.81
CA LEU A 125 -0.46 10.89 1.50
C LEU A 125 0.62 11.40 2.46
N VAL A 126 0.50 11.11 3.75
CA VAL A 126 1.50 11.50 4.75
C VAL A 126 2.50 10.39 5.00
N LEU A 127 3.78 10.74 5.07
CA LEU A 127 4.93 9.87 5.34
C LEU A 127 5.75 10.42 6.51
N ASP A 128 6.44 9.54 7.23
CA ASP A 128 7.56 9.92 8.09
C ASP A 128 8.89 9.93 7.31
N GLU A 129 9.95 10.51 7.89
CA GLU A 129 11.28 10.60 7.27
C GLU A 129 11.86 9.22 6.89
N GLN A 130 11.64 8.22 7.75
CA GLN A 130 12.12 6.85 7.51
C GLN A 130 11.47 6.25 6.27
N THR A 131 10.15 6.40 6.12
CA THR A 131 9.39 5.91 4.97
C THR A 131 9.79 6.65 3.71
N LYS A 132 9.92 7.99 3.75
CA LYS A 132 10.42 8.77 2.62
C LYS A 132 11.79 8.29 2.16
N THR A 133 12.72 8.06 3.09
CA THR A 133 14.08 7.59 2.77
C THR A 133 14.03 6.22 2.10
N GLN A 134 13.18 5.31 2.62
CA GLN A 134 12.95 4.01 1.99
C GLN A 134 12.28 4.13 0.62
N LEU A 135 11.52 5.16 0.33
CA LEU A 135 10.93 5.37 -1.00
C LEU A 135 11.86 6.07 -1.98
N ALA A 136 12.91 6.75 -1.51
CA ALA A 136 13.78 7.58 -2.35
C ALA A 136 14.51 6.82 -3.48
N HIS A 137 14.69 5.50 -3.33
CA HIS A 137 15.29 4.66 -4.37
C HIS A 137 14.28 4.19 -5.43
N ILE A 138 12.99 4.35 -5.16
CA ILE A 138 11.90 4.04 -6.08
C ILE A 138 11.61 5.31 -6.88
N SER A 139 12.46 5.56 -7.88
CA SER A 139 12.31 6.68 -8.79
C SER A 139 10.99 6.54 -9.55
N HIS A 140 9.99 7.32 -9.17
CA HIS A 140 8.72 7.37 -9.87
C HIS A 140 8.43 8.80 -10.34
N PRO A 141 8.34 9.05 -11.66
CA PRO A 141 8.13 10.40 -12.18
C PRO A 141 6.76 10.98 -11.81
N ALA A 142 5.82 10.15 -11.35
CA ALA A 142 4.49 10.59 -10.95
C ALA A 142 4.44 11.13 -9.51
N PHE A 143 5.48 11.01 -8.69
CA PHE A 143 5.43 11.44 -7.29
C PHE A 143 6.32 12.64 -6.98
N GLU A 144 5.78 13.55 -6.17
CA GLU A 144 6.53 14.66 -5.59
C GLU A 144 6.41 14.61 -4.06
N THR A 145 7.52 14.83 -3.36
CA THR A 145 7.54 14.91 -1.89
C THR A 145 7.74 16.34 -1.43
N ALA A 146 6.96 16.78 -0.44
CA ALA A 146 7.13 18.09 0.20
C ALA A 146 7.12 17.95 1.73
N PRO A 147 7.85 18.79 2.48
CA PRO A 147 7.80 18.78 3.94
C PRO A 147 6.41 19.20 4.43
N LEU A 148 5.93 18.54 5.49
CA LEU A 148 4.66 18.82 6.15
C LEU A 148 4.90 19.41 7.54
N SER A 149 4.67 20.71 7.67
CA SER A 149 4.66 21.37 8.98
C SER A 149 3.31 21.16 9.67
N SER A 150 3.32 20.50 10.83
CA SER A 150 2.12 20.29 11.64
C SER A 150 2.34 20.84 13.05
N SER A 151 1.49 21.79 13.47
CA SER A 151 1.49 22.32 14.84
C SER A 151 1.13 21.27 15.90
N PHE A 152 0.53 20.15 15.48
CA PHE A 152 0.15 19.03 16.34
C PHE A 152 1.24 17.96 16.45
N ALA A 153 2.32 18.09 15.68
CA ALA A 153 3.40 17.12 15.57
C ALA A 153 4.74 17.82 15.32
N SER A 154 5.05 18.84 16.13
CA SER A 154 6.24 19.69 15.96
C SER A 154 7.57 18.92 15.96
N ASP A 155 7.59 17.80 16.67
CA ASP A 155 8.80 17.00 16.87
C ASP A 155 8.97 15.93 15.78
N LEU A 156 7.96 15.76 14.90
CA LEU A 156 8.00 14.80 13.81
C LEU A 156 8.38 15.49 12.50
N VAL A 157 9.39 14.93 11.83
CA VAL A 157 9.71 15.30 10.45
C VAL A 157 8.78 14.51 9.53
N LEU A 158 7.76 15.20 9.03
CA LEU A 158 6.73 14.64 8.18
C LEU A 158 6.85 15.15 6.75
N HIS A 159 6.39 14.33 5.80
CA HIS A 159 6.33 14.68 4.39
C HIS A 159 4.97 14.33 3.82
N THR A 160 4.56 15.05 2.79
CA THR A 160 3.46 14.64 1.92
C THR A 160 4.01 14.09 0.61
N LEU A 161 3.41 13.01 0.12
CA LEU A 161 3.57 12.52 -1.24
C LEU A 161 2.33 12.93 -2.05
N THR A 162 2.56 13.58 -3.19
CA THR A 162 1.52 14.04 -4.12
C THR A 162 1.73 13.40 -5.49
N MET A 163 0.67 13.31 -6.30
CA MET A 163 0.78 12.88 -7.70
C MET A 163 0.97 14.09 -8.61
N ASN A 164 1.95 14.04 -9.51
CA ASN A 164 2.19 15.06 -10.52
C ASN A 164 0.98 15.13 -11.47
N ALA A 165 0.35 16.31 -11.56
CA ALA A 165 -0.77 16.56 -12.48
C ALA A 165 -0.36 16.47 -13.97
N ALA A 166 0.94 16.43 -14.27
CA ALA A 166 1.49 16.44 -15.64
C ALA A 166 1.20 15.16 -16.47
N GLY A 167 0.58 14.13 -15.88
CA GLY A 167 0.06 12.97 -16.63
C GLY A 167 -1.30 13.21 -17.30
N GLN A 168 -2.00 14.32 -16.98
CA GLN A 168 -3.24 14.71 -17.65
C GLN A 168 -2.91 15.63 -18.83
N SER A 169 -2.27 15.09 -19.86
CA SER A 169 -2.40 15.70 -21.19
C SER A 169 -3.79 15.35 -21.72
N VAL A 170 -4.55 16.41 -22.02
CA VAL A 170 -5.88 16.44 -22.65
C VAL A 170 -5.88 15.62 -23.94
#